data_AF-A0A3E2CL73-F1
#
_entry.id   AF-A0A3E2CL73-F1
#
_cell.length_a   1.000
_cell.length_b   1.000
_cell.length_c   1.000
_cell.angle_alpha   90.00
_cell.angle_beta   90.00
_cell.angle_gamma   90.00
#
_symmetry.space_group_name_H-M   'P 1'
#
loop_
_entity.id
_entity.type
_entity.pdbx_description
1 polymer ?
#
loop_
_entity_poly.entity_id
_entity_poly.type
_entity_poly.pdbx_seq_one_letter_code
_entity_poly.pdbx_strand_id
1 'polypeptide(L)'
;AHDGFTMNDLVSYNEKHNEANKEGNCDGANDNRSWNCGVEGPTNIHDVNELRERQIRNLFSTLLMSQGIPMICAGDEVMRTQNGNNNAYCQDNAISWISWDYNETQRDMFDFVSKLIHLRLKHPVLHRRRFFTGRSAGDDVSDIPQVEWLDHNGTVMDMEDWSNTHALS
;
A
#
# COMPACT_ATOMS: atom_id res chain seq x y z
N ALA A 1 -3.10 -9.38 0.34
CA ALA A 1 -3.07 -10.86 0.35
C ALA A 1 -4.40 -11.36 -0.18
N HIS A 2 -4.71 -12.65 -0.11
CA HIS A 2 -6.06 -13.13 -0.43
C HIS A 2 -7.07 -12.83 0.68
N ASP A 3 -6.62 -12.85 1.94
CA ASP A 3 -7.40 -12.41 3.09
C ASP A 3 -7.50 -10.89 3.16
N GLY A 4 -8.70 -10.38 3.46
CA GLY A 4 -8.97 -8.96 3.59
C GLY A 4 -9.28 -8.27 2.26
N PHE A 5 -9.12 -6.95 2.26
CA PHE A 5 -9.37 -6.15 1.06
C PHE A 5 -8.26 -6.32 0.01
N THR A 6 -8.66 -6.14 -1.24
CA THR A 6 -7.74 -5.74 -2.32
C THR A 6 -7.15 -4.36 -2.02
N MET A 7 -6.06 -3.99 -2.69
CA MET A 7 -5.48 -2.65 -2.49
C MET A 7 -6.44 -1.53 -2.90
N ASN A 8 -7.25 -1.74 -3.94
CA ASN A 8 -8.27 -0.78 -4.35
C ASN A 8 -9.39 -0.66 -3.31
N ASP A 9 -9.83 -1.78 -2.73
CA ASP A 9 -10.91 -1.75 -1.74
C ASP A 9 -10.43 -1.18 -0.40
N LEU A 10 -9.16 -1.36 -0.05
CA LEU A 10 -8.54 -0.77 1.15
C LEU A 10 -8.65 0.76 1.17
N VAL A 11 -8.69 1.40 -0.01
CA VAL A 11 -8.84 2.85 -0.15
C VAL A 11 -10.26 3.28 -0.56
N SER A 12 -11.18 2.32 -0.72
CA SER A 12 -12.53 2.57 -1.22
C SER A 12 -13.64 2.21 -0.23
N TYR A 13 -13.34 1.43 0.81
CA TYR A 13 -14.33 0.96 1.78
C TYR A 13 -13.81 1.08 3.21
N ASN A 14 -14.65 1.60 4.10
CA ASN A 14 -14.40 1.55 5.56
C ASN A 14 -14.98 0.27 6.16
N GLU A 15 -16.11 -0.20 5.64
CA GLU A 15 -16.81 -1.37 6.14
C GLU A 15 -16.72 -2.53 5.14
N LYS A 16 -16.82 -3.75 5.64
CA LYS A 16 -16.92 -4.95 4.79
C LYS A 16 -18.34 -5.12 4.23
N HIS A 17 -18.43 -5.55 2.98
CA HIS A 17 -19.65 -5.83 2.23
C HIS A 17 -19.63 -7.30 1.78
N ASN A 18 -19.70 -8.21 2.75
CA ASN A 18 -19.65 -9.67 2.54
C ASN A 18 -21.04 -10.29 2.35
N GLU A 19 -22.10 -9.50 2.08
CA GLU A 19 -23.48 -9.99 1.96
C GLU A 19 -23.63 -11.10 0.92
N ALA A 20 -22.82 -11.06 -0.14
CA ALA A 20 -22.78 -12.09 -1.18
C ALA A 20 -22.41 -13.49 -0.65
N ASN A 21 -21.75 -13.57 0.51
CA ASN A 21 -21.36 -14.82 1.15
C ASN A 21 -22.54 -15.51 1.88
N LYS A 22 -23.66 -14.80 2.08
CA LYS A 22 -24.91 -15.30 2.71
C LYS A 22 -24.77 -15.68 4.20
N GLU A 23 -23.81 -15.09 4.89
CA GLU A 23 -23.59 -15.26 6.34
C GLU A 23 -24.03 -14.03 7.16
N GLY A 24 -24.88 -13.17 6.57
CA GLY A 24 -25.37 -11.96 7.23
C GLY A 24 -24.27 -10.94 7.53
N ASN A 25 -23.21 -10.90 6.70
CA ASN A 25 -22.02 -10.06 6.88
C ASN A 25 -21.25 -10.35 8.19
N CYS A 26 -21.45 -11.53 8.80
CA CYS A 26 -20.78 -11.92 10.05
C CYS A 26 -19.34 -12.43 9.83
N ASP A 27 -19.00 -12.83 8.61
CA ASP A 27 -17.72 -13.41 8.22
C ASP A 27 -16.69 -12.33 7.82
N GLY A 28 -15.40 -12.66 7.83
CA GLY A 28 -14.31 -11.71 7.54
C GLY A 28 -13.93 -10.79 8.70
N ALA A 29 -12.76 -10.15 8.60
CA ALA A 29 -12.23 -9.25 9.63
C ALA A 29 -13.03 -7.94 9.72
N ASN A 30 -13.18 -7.37 10.93
CA ASN A 30 -13.84 -6.07 11.15
C ASN A 30 -12.86 -4.89 11.25
N ASP A 31 -11.58 -5.16 11.57
CA ASP A 31 -10.53 -4.14 11.61
C ASP A 31 -9.64 -4.27 10.37
N ASN A 32 -10.01 -3.55 9.31
CA ASN A 32 -9.30 -3.58 8.03
C ASN A 32 -8.21 -2.53 7.91
N ARG A 33 -8.15 -1.55 8.83
CA ARG A 33 -7.29 -0.36 8.74
C ARG A 33 -7.38 0.34 7.37
N SER A 34 -8.60 0.37 6.82
CA SER A 34 -8.92 0.97 5.54
C SER A 34 -9.37 2.41 5.70
N TRP A 35 -9.38 3.15 4.58
CA TRP A 35 -9.98 4.47 4.51
C TRP A 35 -10.57 4.71 3.13
N ASN A 36 -11.89 4.87 3.05
CA ASN A 36 -12.65 5.02 1.82
C ASN A 36 -12.40 6.35 1.05
N CYS A 37 -11.48 7.19 1.54
CA CYS A 37 -11.13 8.49 0.99
C CYS A 37 -12.31 9.49 0.92
N GLY A 38 -13.32 9.30 1.78
CA GLY A 38 -14.46 10.19 1.98
C GLY A 38 -15.79 9.70 1.42
N VAL A 39 -15.79 8.66 0.57
CA VAL A 39 -17.01 8.07 -0.01
C VAL A 39 -16.94 6.56 0.09
N GLU A 40 -18.00 5.89 0.50
CA GLU A 40 -18.01 4.41 0.54
C GLU A 40 -18.27 3.84 -0.87
N GLY A 41 -17.35 3.00 -1.36
CA GLY A 41 -17.48 2.31 -2.65
C GLY A 41 -17.24 3.19 -3.89
N PRO A 42 -17.73 2.74 -5.07
CA PRO A 42 -17.54 3.43 -6.34
C PRO A 42 -18.16 4.83 -6.33
N THR A 43 -17.47 5.80 -6.95
CA THR A 43 -17.93 7.19 -7.01
C THR A 43 -17.50 7.85 -8.33
N ASN A 44 -18.27 8.86 -8.74
CA ASN A 44 -17.94 9.72 -9.89
C ASN A 44 -17.27 11.04 -9.45
N ILE A 45 -17.01 11.22 -8.14
CA ILE A 45 -16.33 12.41 -7.63
C ILE A 45 -14.84 12.31 -7.96
N HIS A 46 -14.40 13.15 -8.88
CA HIS A 46 -13.04 13.15 -9.43
C HIS A 46 -11.97 13.22 -8.33
N ASP A 47 -12.05 14.18 -7.41
CA ASP A 47 -11.04 14.40 -6.37
C ASP A 47 -10.89 13.19 -5.42
N VAL A 48 -11.96 12.44 -5.19
CA VAL A 48 -11.92 11.20 -4.37
C VAL A 48 -11.20 10.10 -5.12
N ASN A 49 -11.47 9.93 -6.41
CA ASN A 49 -10.80 8.91 -7.22
C ASN A 49 -9.31 9.22 -7.41
N GLU A 50 -8.95 10.49 -7.63
CA GLU A 50 -7.55 10.93 -7.70
C GLU A 50 -6.82 10.68 -6.36
N LEU A 51 -7.48 10.97 -5.24
CA LEU A 51 -6.94 10.67 -3.91
C LEU A 51 -6.71 9.17 -3.71
N ARG A 52 -7.65 8.32 -4.12
CA ARG A 52 -7.54 6.86 -4.03
C ARG A 52 -6.38 6.32 -4.86
N GLU A 53 -6.25 6.77 -6.10
CA GLU A 53 -5.12 6.41 -6.95
C GLU A 53 -3.80 6.81 -6.29
N ARG A 54 -3.72 8.01 -5.71
CA ARG A 54 -2.54 8.46 -4.96
C ARG A 54 -2.25 7.56 -3.75
N GLN A 55 -3.27 7.15 -2.99
CA GLN A 55 -3.07 6.22 -1.87
C GLN A 55 -2.58 4.85 -2.33
N ILE A 56 -3.11 4.30 -3.42
CA ILE A 56 -2.62 3.04 -4.00
C ILE A 56 -1.14 3.18 -4.41
N ARG A 57 -0.76 4.31 -5.02
CA ARG A 57 0.65 4.60 -5.34
C ARG A 57 1.53 4.72 -4.09
N ASN A 58 1.03 5.32 -3.01
CA ASN A 58 1.74 5.39 -1.72
C ASN A 58 1.97 3.99 -1.14
N LEU A 59 0.95 3.12 -1.16
CA LEU A 59 1.02 1.74 -0.66
C LEU A 59 2.02 0.91 -1.47
N PHE A 60 1.95 0.94 -2.80
CA PHE A 60 2.91 0.27 -3.67
C PHE A 60 4.33 0.80 -3.49
N SER A 61 4.51 2.11 -3.37
CA SER A 61 5.82 2.72 -3.15
C SER A 61 6.40 2.26 -1.81
N THR A 62 5.60 2.24 -0.75
CA THR A 62 6.02 1.76 0.57
C THR A 62 6.43 0.27 0.49
N LEU A 63 5.60 -0.57 -0.12
CA LEU A 63 5.87 -2.00 -0.28
C LEU A 63 7.16 -2.27 -1.08
N LEU A 64 7.31 -1.61 -2.24
CA LEU A 64 8.40 -1.88 -3.19
C LEU A 64 9.70 -1.12 -2.87
N MET A 65 9.68 -0.13 -1.99
CA MET A 65 10.89 0.56 -1.51
C MET A 65 11.38 0.04 -0.15
N SER A 66 10.53 -0.64 0.61
CA SER A 66 10.91 -1.24 1.89
C SER A 66 11.96 -2.35 1.71
N GLN A 67 12.77 -2.57 2.75
CA GLN A 67 13.65 -3.73 2.81
C GLN A 67 12.86 -5.02 2.99
N GLY A 68 13.38 -6.12 2.44
CA GLY A 68 12.77 -7.44 2.53
C GLY A 68 12.31 -8.00 1.18
N ILE A 69 11.42 -8.99 1.23
CA ILE A 69 10.85 -9.63 0.04
C ILE A 69 9.38 -9.18 -0.06
N PRO A 70 9.03 -8.28 -1.00
CA PRO A 70 7.66 -7.82 -1.15
C PRO A 70 6.77 -8.92 -1.74
N MET A 71 5.51 -8.93 -1.33
CA MET A 71 4.47 -9.79 -1.90
C MET A 71 3.35 -8.90 -2.45
N ILE A 72 3.04 -9.07 -3.73
CA ILE A 72 1.93 -8.38 -4.41
C ILE A 72 0.76 -9.36 -4.51
N CYS A 73 -0.46 -8.93 -4.20
CA CYS A 73 -1.65 -9.73 -4.47
C CYS A 73 -2.04 -9.55 -5.94
N ALA A 74 -2.29 -10.64 -6.65
CA ALA A 74 -2.62 -10.60 -8.07
C ALA A 74 -3.85 -9.72 -8.33
N GLY A 75 -3.73 -8.84 -9.31
CA GLY A 75 -4.76 -7.88 -9.70
C GLY A 75 -4.67 -6.53 -8.98
N ASP A 76 -3.92 -6.41 -7.88
CA ASP A 76 -3.73 -5.09 -7.24
C ASP A 76 -3.02 -4.12 -8.20
N GLU A 77 -2.14 -4.63 -9.08
CA GLU A 77 -1.44 -3.86 -10.11
C GLU A 77 -2.37 -3.21 -11.15
N VAL A 78 -3.62 -3.67 -11.23
CA VAL A 78 -4.67 -3.17 -12.13
C VAL A 78 -5.93 -2.75 -11.35
N MET A 79 -5.76 -2.41 -10.07
CA MET A 79 -6.84 -1.92 -9.20
C MET A 79 -8.03 -2.90 -9.13
N ARG A 80 -7.76 -4.21 -9.04
CA ARG A 80 -8.80 -5.22 -8.83
C ARG A 80 -9.64 -4.87 -7.61
N THR A 81 -10.95 -5.05 -7.73
CA THR A 81 -11.92 -4.86 -6.65
C THR A 81 -12.69 -6.15 -6.42
N GLN A 82 -13.08 -6.38 -5.17
CA GLN A 82 -14.06 -7.38 -4.75
C GLN A 82 -15.34 -6.69 -4.25
N ASN A 83 -15.56 -5.45 -4.65
CA ASN A 83 -16.70 -4.59 -4.29
C ASN A 83 -16.89 -4.45 -2.78
N GLY A 84 -15.79 -4.39 -2.02
CA GLY A 84 -15.85 -4.30 -0.56
C GLY A 84 -16.06 -5.65 0.13
N ASN A 85 -16.08 -6.78 -0.59
CA ASN A 85 -16.03 -8.09 0.03
C ASN A 85 -14.59 -8.39 0.48
N ASN A 86 -14.33 -8.43 1.78
CA ASN A 86 -13.00 -8.67 2.35
C ASN A 86 -12.72 -10.16 2.67
N ASN A 87 -13.64 -11.03 2.27
CA ASN A 87 -13.59 -12.46 2.55
C ASN A 87 -14.26 -13.23 1.40
N ALA A 88 -13.82 -13.01 0.16
CA ALA A 88 -14.46 -13.56 -1.03
C ALA A 88 -14.16 -15.08 -1.26
N TYR A 89 -14.05 -15.86 -0.18
CA TYR A 89 -13.60 -17.26 -0.19
C TYR A 89 -14.55 -18.20 -0.96
N CYS A 90 -15.84 -17.91 -0.94
CA CYS A 90 -16.89 -18.70 -1.58
C CYS A 90 -17.42 -18.10 -2.89
N GLN A 91 -16.77 -17.04 -3.39
CA GLN A 91 -17.20 -16.32 -4.59
C GLN A 91 -16.42 -16.80 -5.81
N ASP A 92 -16.87 -17.85 -6.49
CA ASP A 92 -16.36 -18.21 -7.82
C ASP A 92 -17.16 -17.51 -8.92
N ASN A 93 -16.95 -16.19 -9.03
CA ASN A 93 -17.66 -15.31 -9.97
C ASN A 93 -16.89 -13.99 -10.14
N ALA A 94 -17.51 -13.02 -10.83
CA ALA A 94 -16.93 -11.71 -11.14
C ALA A 94 -16.44 -10.90 -9.92
N ILE A 95 -16.88 -11.22 -8.68
CA ILE A 95 -16.34 -10.61 -7.46
C ILE A 95 -14.88 -11.01 -7.24
N SER A 96 -14.49 -12.27 -7.51
CA SER A 96 -13.12 -12.74 -7.26
C SER A 96 -12.26 -12.79 -8.52
N TRP A 97 -12.87 -12.98 -9.69
CA TRP A 97 -12.17 -13.09 -10.96
C TRP A 97 -11.38 -11.82 -11.30
N ILE A 98 -10.22 -12.00 -11.92
CA ILE A 98 -9.44 -10.89 -12.47
C ILE A 98 -10.03 -10.53 -13.83
N SER A 99 -10.58 -9.33 -13.96
CA SER A 99 -10.91 -8.76 -15.27
C SER A 99 -9.62 -8.41 -16.00
N TRP A 100 -9.54 -8.71 -17.29
CA TRP A 100 -8.43 -8.34 -18.18
C TRP A 100 -8.80 -7.18 -19.12
N ASP A 101 -10.03 -6.68 -19.03
CA ASP A 101 -10.50 -5.53 -19.79
C ASP A 101 -10.20 -4.24 -19.03
N TYR A 102 -9.00 -3.69 -19.26
CA TYR A 102 -8.49 -2.53 -18.53
C TYR A 102 -8.85 -1.21 -19.20
N ASN A 103 -9.42 -0.31 -18.39
CA ASN A 103 -9.54 1.09 -18.74
C ASN A 103 -8.17 1.82 -18.66
N GLU A 104 -8.15 3.11 -19.02
CA GLU A 104 -6.94 3.92 -19.05
C GLU A 104 -6.26 4.03 -17.67
N THR A 105 -7.02 4.35 -16.62
CA THR A 105 -6.52 4.42 -15.23
C THR A 105 -5.86 3.12 -14.77
N GLN A 106 -6.46 1.97 -15.08
CA GLN A 106 -5.92 0.66 -14.71
C GLN A 106 -4.61 0.35 -15.46
N ARG A 107 -4.51 0.75 -16.73
CA ARG A 107 -3.27 0.63 -17.51
C ARG A 107 -2.17 1.53 -16.94
N ASP A 108 -2.51 2.75 -16.55
CA ASP A 108 -1.58 3.67 -15.92
C ASP A 108 -1.07 3.15 -14.57
N MET A 109 -1.94 2.53 -13.76
CA MET A 109 -1.54 1.85 -12.53
C MET A 109 -0.60 0.68 -12.81
N PHE A 110 -0.92 -0.15 -13.80
CA PHE A 110 -0.08 -1.28 -14.19
C PHE A 110 1.32 -0.82 -14.62
N ASP A 111 1.40 0.24 -15.43
CA ASP A 111 2.66 0.83 -15.87
C ASP A 111 3.46 1.41 -14.70
N PHE A 112 2.79 2.07 -13.75
CA PHE A 112 3.41 2.58 -12.53
C PHE A 112 4.02 1.46 -11.69
N VAL A 113 3.25 0.40 -11.40
CA VAL A 113 3.71 -0.73 -10.60
C VAL A 113 4.85 -1.46 -11.30
N SER A 114 4.74 -1.66 -12.62
CA SER A 114 5.80 -2.28 -13.44
C SER A 114 7.11 -1.48 -13.37
N LYS A 115 7.03 -0.14 -13.47
CA LYS A 115 8.20 0.75 -13.31
C LYS A 115 8.82 0.63 -11.92
N LEU A 116 8.01 0.57 -10.85
CA LEU A 116 8.52 0.40 -9.49
C LEU A 116 9.21 -0.96 -9.28
N ILE A 117 8.67 -2.03 -9.84
CA ILE A 117 9.30 -3.36 -9.79
C ILE A 117 10.66 -3.33 -10.50
N HIS A 118 10.73 -2.75 -11.70
CA HIS A 118 11.99 -2.63 -12.43
C HIS A 118 13.00 -1.75 -11.68
N LEU A 119 12.56 -0.65 -11.07
CA LEU A 119 13.40 0.18 -10.21
C LEU A 119 13.95 -0.66 -9.05
N ARG A 120 13.09 -1.37 -8.31
CA ARG A 120 13.53 -2.24 -7.21
C ARG A 120 14.60 -3.23 -7.67
N LEU A 121 14.36 -3.97 -8.75
CA LEU A 121 15.28 -4.99 -9.26
C LEU A 121 16.61 -4.42 -9.77
N LYS A 122 16.61 -3.18 -10.29
CA LYS A 122 17.82 -2.50 -10.77
C LYS A 122 18.70 -1.99 -9.63
N HIS A 123 18.14 -1.81 -8.43
CA HIS A 123 18.79 -1.14 -7.32
C HIS A 123 18.98 -2.09 -6.12
N PRO A 124 20.14 -2.78 -5.99
CA PRO A 124 20.42 -3.74 -4.91
C PRO A 124 20.26 -3.20 -3.49
N VAL A 125 20.36 -1.87 -3.32
CA VAL A 125 20.12 -1.20 -2.04
C VAL A 125 18.70 -1.44 -1.50
N LEU A 126 17.73 -1.75 -2.36
CA LEU A 126 16.33 -1.97 -1.97
C LEU A 126 16.03 -3.41 -1.56
N HIS A 127 16.89 -4.38 -1.92
CA HIS A 127 16.69 -5.80 -1.64
C HIS A 127 17.98 -6.46 -1.10
N ARG A 128 18.55 -5.83 -0.05
CA ARG A 128 19.79 -6.28 0.58
C ARG A 128 19.56 -7.54 1.43
N ARG A 129 20.62 -8.32 1.64
CA ARG A 129 20.62 -9.50 2.54
C ARG A 129 20.98 -9.19 4.00
N ARG A 130 21.51 -7.99 4.25
CA ARG A 130 21.96 -7.53 5.58
C ARG A 130 21.26 -6.22 5.91
N PHE A 131 21.02 -6.00 7.19
CA PHE A 131 20.51 -4.74 7.70
C PHE A 131 21.47 -3.58 7.40
N PHE A 132 20.90 -2.37 7.29
CA PHE A 132 21.69 -1.16 7.26
C PHE A 132 22.34 -0.91 8.62
N THR A 133 23.54 -0.35 8.60
CA THR A 133 24.17 0.27 9.76
C THR A 133 24.06 1.78 9.59
N GLY A 134 23.47 2.46 10.59
CA GLY A 134 23.51 3.92 10.69
C GLY A 134 24.83 4.41 11.28
N ARG A 135 24.87 5.67 11.71
CA ARG A 135 26.01 6.23 12.45
C ARG A 135 26.14 5.59 13.83
N SER A 136 27.38 5.41 14.28
CA SER A 136 27.75 4.99 15.62
C SER A 136 28.44 6.13 16.39
N ALA A 137 28.42 6.06 17.72
CA ALA A 137 29.14 7.03 18.55
C ALA A 137 30.65 6.96 18.28
N GLY A 138 31.21 8.06 17.77
CA GLY A 138 32.62 8.16 17.39
C GLY A 138 32.92 8.12 15.89
N ASP A 139 31.90 7.92 15.04
CA ASP A 139 32.05 8.04 13.59
C ASP A 139 32.39 9.50 13.21
N ASP A 140 33.22 9.68 12.18
CA ASP A 140 33.54 11.01 11.65
C ASP A 140 32.29 11.62 11.00
N VAL A 141 32.09 12.93 11.18
CA VAL A 141 30.96 13.66 10.56
C VAL A 141 31.04 13.60 9.03
N SER A 142 32.25 13.47 8.48
CA SER A 142 32.49 13.33 7.04
C SER A 142 32.18 11.95 6.46
N ASP A 143 32.02 10.92 7.30
CA ASP A 143 31.62 9.59 6.84
C ASP A 143 30.15 9.59 6.42
N ILE A 144 29.86 9.02 5.26
CA ILE A 144 28.50 8.85 4.75
C ILE A 144 27.95 7.52 5.27
N PRO A 145 26.94 7.52 6.15
CA PRO A 145 26.35 6.29 6.67
C PRO A 145 25.56 5.57 5.58
N GLN A 146 25.29 4.28 5.78
CA GLN A 146 24.50 3.52 4.82
C GLN A 146 23.03 3.96 4.79
N VAL A 147 22.54 4.54 5.90
CA VAL A 147 21.18 5.06 6.05
C VAL A 147 21.15 6.17 7.11
N GLU A 148 20.30 7.17 6.89
CA GLU A 148 20.03 8.30 7.78
C GLU A 148 18.56 8.67 7.67
N TRP A 149 17.91 8.97 8.79
CA TRP A 149 16.56 9.52 8.81
C TRP A 149 16.58 10.96 9.22
N LEU A 150 15.83 11.76 8.47
CA LEU A 150 15.76 13.20 8.59
C LEU A 150 14.36 13.60 9.06
N ASP A 151 14.31 14.63 9.88
CA ASP A 151 13.07 15.31 10.24
C ASP A 151 12.56 16.19 9.07
N HIS A 152 11.42 16.86 9.29
CA HIS A 152 10.83 17.78 8.32
C HIS A 152 11.70 19.00 7.94
N ASN A 153 12.70 19.34 8.77
CA ASN A 153 13.63 20.44 8.51
C ASN A 153 14.89 19.96 7.76
N GLY A 154 15.03 18.65 7.53
CA GLY A 154 16.21 18.04 6.92
C GLY A 154 17.37 17.79 7.90
N THR A 155 17.10 17.82 9.21
CA THR A 155 18.07 17.52 10.27
C THR A 155 18.01 16.05 10.63
N VAL A 156 19.14 15.44 11.00
CA VAL A 156 19.18 14.04 11.44
C VAL A 156 18.37 13.87 12.73
N MET A 157 17.44 12.92 12.74
CA MET A 157 16.59 12.64 13.90
C MET A 157 17.40 12.14 15.10
N ASP A 158 17.14 12.72 16.28
CA ASP A 158 17.67 12.27 17.56
C ASP A 158 16.70 11.33 18.32
N MET A 159 17.09 10.87 19.51
CA MET A 159 16.27 9.93 20.30
C MET A 159 14.95 10.54 20.79
N GLU A 160 14.89 11.85 20.99
CA GLU A 160 13.64 12.54 21.35
C GLU A 160 12.70 12.54 20.15
N ASP A 161 13.20 12.89 18.95
CA ASP A 161 12.45 12.82 17.69
C ASP A 161 11.90 11.41 17.45
N TRP A 162 12.72 10.38 17.65
CA TRP A 162 12.34 8.98 17.50
C TRP A 162 11.24 8.53 18.45
N SER A 163 11.21 9.09 19.66
CA SER A 163 10.23 8.76 20.69
C SER A 163 8.91 9.54 20.55
N ASN A 164 8.90 10.57 19.70
CA ASN A 164 7.74 11.41 19.50
C ASN A 164 6.67 10.68 18.68
N THR A 165 5.48 10.53 19.26
CA THR A 165 4.34 9.86 18.61
C THR A 165 3.32 10.85 18.03
N HIS A 166 3.56 12.16 18.18
CA HIS A 166 2.70 13.20 17.63
C HIS A 166 3.14 13.54 16.20
N ALA A 167 2.18 13.58 15.29
CA ALA A 167 2.39 14.23 14.00
C ALA A 167 2.50 15.75 14.22
N LEU A 168 3.33 16.41 13.41
CA LEU A 168 3.33 17.87 13.32
C LEU A 168 1.94 18.34 12.87
N SER A 169 1.30 19.14 13.72
CA SER A 169 0.03 19.82 13.43
C SER A 169 0.23 21.02 12.52
#